data_AF-A0A959HK05-F1
#
_entry.id   AF-A0A959HK05-F1
#
_cell.length_a   1.000
_cell.length_b   1.000
_cell.length_c   1.000
_cell.angle_alpha   90.00
_cell.angle_beta   90.00
_cell.angle_gamma   90.00
#
_symmetry.space_group_name_H-M   'P 1'
#
loop_
_entity.id
_entity.type
_entity.pdbx_description
1 polymer ?
#
loop_
_entity_poly.entity_id
_entity_poly.type
_entity_poly.pdbx_seq_one_letter_code
_entity_poly.pdbx_strand_id
1 'polypeptide(L)'
;MNKSLLIFFLLIATTAWGQKRVKPDRADVESADAIIAALYDVLSGPAGQERNWDRFRSLFTREARLMTVYKNPDGLAGMLTMTVEDYIKRVEQQFAEKGFFEREISRKTDRFGLVTQAFSTYESRLEKDGPVFSRGINSIQLAEHSARFWIANILWNSETEEYPIPSQYLPMANQRVVNHEGETIMAGKINRIGLQQEPFGFWFNNGYEDYDVDKASLDKVKEALKGVEILLFMGTWCSDSQREVPRFFKILDQLGYDLNKLQLVALSNHPDHYKQSPQHEEEGWNIEYVPTIIFLKNGKELGRIVESPEQSLEKDMKKILIGK
;
A
#
# COMPACT_ATOMS: atom_id res chain seq x y z
N MET A 1 -69.89 39.79 20.45
CA MET A 1 -69.91 38.37 20.86
C MET A 1 -68.85 37.62 20.07
N ASN A 2 -67.66 37.47 20.65
CA ASN A 2 -66.53 36.76 20.04
C ASN A 2 -66.76 35.25 20.15
N LYS A 3 -66.75 34.56 19.01
CA LYS A 3 -66.69 33.09 18.96
C LYS A 3 -65.22 32.68 18.94
N SER A 4 -64.72 32.20 20.08
CA SER A 4 -63.43 31.52 20.15
C SER A 4 -63.54 30.13 19.52
N LEU A 5 -62.72 29.88 18.50
CA LEU A 5 -62.52 28.57 17.89
C LEU A 5 -61.42 27.84 18.67
N LEU A 6 -61.77 26.84 19.47
CA LEU A 6 -60.79 25.95 20.10
C LEU A 6 -60.24 24.97 19.05
N ILE A 7 -58.95 25.07 18.74
CA ILE A 7 -58.22 24.09 17.94
C ILE A 7 -57.67 23.03 18.90
N PHE A 8 -58.15 21.79 18.77
CA PHE A 8 -57.62 20.62 19.47
C PHE A 8 -56.33 20.17 18.75
N PHE A 9 -55.15 20.37 19.37
CA PHE A 9 -53.91 19.74 18.92
C PHE A 9 -53.92 18.27 19.38
N LEU A 10 -54.19 17.36 18.45
CA LEU A 10 -53.96 15.94 18.66
C LEU A 10 -52.45 15.69 18.58
N LEU A 11 -51.79 15.58 19.73
CA LEU A 11 -50.40 15.12 19.81
C LEU A 11 -50.35 13.63 19.44
N ILE A 12 -50.11 13.34 18.16
CA ILE A 12 -49.70 12.01 17.74
C ILE A 12 -48.25 11.86 18.21
N ALA A 13 -48.06 11.16 19.33
CA ALA A 13 -46.75 10.69 19.74
C ALA A 13 -46.26 9.69 18.69
N THR A 14 -45.46 10.15 17.74
CA THR A 14 -44.68 9.27 16.89
C THR A 14 -43.64 8.61 17.79
N THR A 15 -43.89 7.36 18.17
CA THR A 15 -42.82 6.49 18.67
C THR A 15 -41.89 6.26 17.49
N ALA A 16 -40.92 7.16 17.32
CA ALA A 16 -39.79 6.92 16.45
C ALA A 16 -39.14 5.63 16.96
N TRP A 17 -39.27 4.54 16.21
CA TRP A 17 -38.34 3.42 16.30
C TRP A 17 -36.96 3.93 15.88
N GLY A 18 -36.32 4.70 16.77
CA GLY A 18 -34.89 4.88 16.73
C GLY A 18 -34.29 3.53 17.05
N GLN A 19 -33.77 2.83 16.03
CA GLN A 19 -32.98 1.63 16.22
C GLN A 19 -31.94 1.93 17.30
N LYS A 20 -32.05 1.24 18.44
CA LYS A 20 -31.23 1.49 19.62
C LYS A 20 -29.77 1.33 19.19
N ARG A 21 -28.98 2.40 19.28
CA ARG A 21 -27.56 2.35 18.87
C ARG A 21 -26.87 1.24 19.64
N VAL A 22 -26.21 0.34 18.91
CA VAL A 22 -25.35 -0.69 19.51
C VAL A 22 -24.20 0.01 20.21
N LYS A 23 -23.97 -0.34 21.47
CA LYS A 23 -22.83 0.17 22.22
C LYS A 23 -21.58 -0.58 21.74
N PRO A 24 -20.52 0.13 21.30
CA PRO A 24 -19.29 -0.53 20.89
C PRO A 24 -18.58 -1.14 22.10
N ASP A 25 -17.63 -2.04 21.85
CA ASP A 25 -16.51 -2.19 22.78
C ASP A 25 -15.73 -0.87 22.79
N ARG A 26 -15.36 -0.39 23.98
CA ARG A 26 -14.57 0.83 24.10
C ARG A 26 -13.20 0.66 23.43
N ALA A 27 -12.60 -0.52 23.54
CA ALA A 27 -11.29 -0.81 22.97
C ALA A 27 -11.31 -0.70 21.44
N ASP A 28 -12.42 -1.05 20.79
CA ASP A 28 -12.55 -0.95 19.32
C ASP A 28 -12.54 0.49 18.81
N VAL A 29 -12.80 1.49 19.65
CA VAL A 29 -13.17 2.85 19.17
C VAL A 29 -12.37 3.96 19.84
N GLU A 30 -11.35 3.61 20.63
CA GLU A 30 -10.51 4.55 21.36
C GLU A 30 -9.43 5.20 20.50
N SER A 31 -9.11 4.62 19.34
CA SER A 31 -8.12 5.15 18.40
C SER A 31 -8.49 4.85 16.95
N ALA A 32 -7.87 5.58 16.00
CA ALA A 32 -7.98 5.28 14.58
C ALA A 32 -7.46 3.88 14.22
N ASP A 33 -6.42 3.42 14.91
CA ASP A 33 -5.85 2.09 14.68
C ASP A 33 -6.77 0.99 15.16
N ALA A 34 -7.35 1.15 16.36
CA ALA A 34 -8.24 0.17 16.94
C ALA A 34 -9.52 0.00 16.11
N ILE A 35 -10.11 1.10 15.62
CA ILE A 35 -11.37 1.03 14.86
C ILE A 35 -11.17 0.42 13.48
N ILE A 36 -10.03 0.66 12.83
CA ILE A 36 -9.70 0.00 11.56
C ILE A 36 -9.36 -1.47 11.79
N ALA A 37 -8.65 -1.82 12.87
CA ALA A 37 -8.40 -3.22 13.22
C ALA A 37 -9.70 -3.98 13.50
N ALA A 38 -10.63 -3.39 14.26
CA ALA A 38 -11.94 -3.96 14.54
C ALA A 38 -12.78 -4.16 13.28
N LEU A 39 -12.67 -3.24 12.31
CA LEU A 39 -13.32 -3.34 11.00
C LEU A 39 -12.84 -4.61 10.25
N TYR A 40 -11.54 -4.85 10.14
CA TYR A 40 -11.01 -6.03 9.46
C TYR A 40 -11.32 -7.33 10.21
N ASP A 41 -11.23 -7.29 11.54
CA ASP A 41 -11.49 -8.45 12.40
C ASP A 41 -12.94 -8.93 12.30
N VAL A 42 -13.92 -8.01 12.37
CA VAL A 42 -15.34 -8.38 12.33
C VAL A 42 -15.81 -8.92 10.98
N LEU A 43 -15.15 -8.52 9.88
CA LEU A 43 -15.42 -9.07 8.54
C LEU A 43 -14.84 -10.48 8.38
N SER A 44 -13.77 -10.79 9.10
CA SER A 44 -12.96 -11.99 8.90
C SER A 44 -13.43 -13.21 9.69
N GLY A 45 -13.40 -14.38 9.06
CA GLY A 45 -13.75 -15.66 9.68
C GLY A 45 -13.97 -16.80 8.67
N PRO A 46 -13.91 -18.07 9.12
CA PRO A 46 -14.17 -19.23 8.30
C PRO A 46 -15.62 -19.29 7.81
N ALA A 47 -15.87 -20.17 6.83
CA ALA A 47 -17.22 -20.52 6.39
C ALA A 47 -18.05 -21.05 7.56
N GLY A 48 -19.34 -20.75 7.57
CA GLY A 48 -20.29 -21.12 8.62
C GLY A 48 -20.18 -20.32 9.93
N GLN A 49 -19.15 -19.48 10.12
CA GLN A 49 -19.06 -18.62 11.29
C GLN A 49 -19.92 -17.36 11.11
N GLU A 50 -20.91 -17.18 11.97
CA GLU A 50 -21.69 -15.94 12.03
C GLU A 50 -20.80 -14.73 12.36
N ARG A 51 -21.01 -13.61 11.67
CA ARG A 51 -20.31 -12.36 11.95
C ARG A 51 -21.04 -11.58 13.03
N ASN A 52 -20.27 -10.90 13.87
CA ASN A 52 -20.84 -9.99 14.86
C ASN A 52 -21.24 -8.66 14.20
N TRP A 53 -22.37 -8.67 13.50
CA TRP A 53 -22.87 -7.48 12.78
C TRP A 53 -23.21 -6.32 13.71
N ASP A 54 -23.52 -6.58 14.98
CA ASP A 54 -23.72 -5.53 15.98
C ASP A 54 -22.42 -4.80 16.30
N ARG A 55 -21.31 -5.53 16.45
CA ARG A 55 -19.97 -4.92 16.56
C ARG A 55 -19.65 -4.11 15.31
N PHE A 56 -19.87 -4.66 14.11
CA PHE A 56 -19.65 -3.93 12.84
C PHE A 56 -20.45 -2.62 12.79
N ARG A 57 -21.77 -2.67 13.03
CA ARG A 57 -22.65 -1.48 13.08
C ARG A 57 -22.14 -0.43 14.06
N SER A 58 -21.61 -0.86 15.21
CA SER A 58 -21.16 0.05 16.26
C SER A 58 -19.95 0.91 15.87
N LEU A 59 -19.20 0.55 14.80
CA LEU A 59 -18.04 1.28 14.31
C LEU A 59 -18.42 2.52 13.47
N PHE A 60 -19.61 2.54 12.87
CA PHE A 60 -20.00 3.54 11.86
C PHE A 60 -20.84 4.69 12.41
N THR A 61 -20.73 5.86 11.78
CA THR A 61 -21.75 6.91 11.91
C THR A 61 -23.07 6.42 11.32
N ARG A 62 -24.19 7.07 11.66
CA ARG A 62 -25.52 6.64 11.20
C ARG A 62 -25.68 6.81 9.69
N GLU A 63 -25.02 7.83 9.14
CA GLU A 63 -25.09 8.21 7.73
C GLU A 63 -23.96 7.59 6.91
N ALA A 64 -23.15 6.71 7.49
CA ALA A 64 -22.00 6.15 6.80
C ALA A 64 -22.37 5.42 5.51
N ARG A 65 -21.46 5.50 4.54
CA ARG A 65 -21.55 4.77 3.27
C ARG A 65 -20.33 3.89 3.05
N LEU A 66 -20.61 2.71 2.50
CA LEU A 66 -19.64 1.80 1.93
C LEU A 66 -19.80 1.87 0.41
N MET A 67 -18.74 2.23 -0.29
CA MET A 67 -18.79 2.54 -1.71
C MET A 67 -17.66 1.83 -2.47
N THR A 68 -17.97 1.21 -3.59
CA THR A 68 -16.96 0.65 -4.49
C THR A 68 -17.00 1.33 -5.84
N VAL A 69 -15.82 1.69 -6.35
CA VAL A 69 -15.62 2.15 -7.72
C VAL A 69 -15.10 0.98 -8.54
N TYR A 70 -15.60 0.85 -9.75
CA TYR A 70 -15.25 -0.23 -10.67
C TYR A 70 -15.43 0.20 -12.12
N LYS A 71 -14.84 -0.52 -13.06
CA LYS A 71 -15.18 -0.39 -14.47
C LYS A 71 -16.25 -1.41 -14.85
N ASN A 72 -17.28 -0.94 -15.55
CA ASN A 72 -18.30 -1.78 -16.16
C ASN A 72 -17.72 -2.51 -17.39
N PRO A 73 -18.42 -3.52 -17.94
CA PRO A 73 -18.01 -4.19 -19.18
C PRO A 73 -17.78 -3.24 -20.37
N ASP A 74 -18.45 -2.09 -20.41
CA ASP A 74 -18.27 -1.06 -21.43
C ASP A 74 -17.04 -0.14 -21.19
N GLY A 75 -16.22 -0.44 -20.17
CA GLY A 75 -15.04 0.33 -19.80
C GLY A 75 -15.31 1.65 -19.05
N LEU A 76 -16.58 2.00 -18.84
CA LEU A 76 -16.99 3.19 -18.09
C LEU A 76 -16.88 2.97 -16.57
N ALA A 77 -16.43 4.00 -15.86
CA ALA A 77 -16.38 3.98 -14.40
C ALA A 77 -17.81 4.01 -13.81
N GLY A 78 -18.11 3.06 -12.94
CA GLY A 78 -19.32 2.98 -12.14
C GLY A 78 -19.00 3.08 -10.65
N MET A 79 -20.02 3.37 -9.85
CA MET A 79 -19.92 3.37 -8.40
C MET A 79 -21.17 2.73 -7.79
N LEU A 80 -20.95 1.76 -6.91
CA LEU A 80 -22.01 1.19 -6.07
C LEU A 80 -21.90 1.83 -4.70
N THR A 81 -22.98 2.44 -4.23
CA THR A 81 -23.08 3.06 -2.90
C THR A 81 -24.05 2.26 -2.04
N MET A 82 -23.62 1.90 -0.82
CA MET A 82 -24.38 1.08 0.10
C MET A 82 -24.46 1.75 1.48
N THR A 83 -25.58 1.56 2.17
CA THR A 83 -25.63 1.74 3.62
C THR A 83 -24.91 0.57 4.31
N VAL A 84 -24.67 0.70 5.62
CA VAL A 84 -24.13 -0.40 6.45
C VAL A 84 -25.00 -1.66 6.33
N GLU A 85 -26.32 -1.52 6.35
CA GLU A 85 -27.24 -2.66 6.23
C GLU A 85 -27.26 -3.27 4.83
N ASP A 86 -27.15 -2.46 3.78
CA ASP A 86 -27.09 -2.99 2.41
C ASP A 86 -25.81 -3.78 2.18
N TYR A 87 -24.69 -3.33 2.77
CA TYR A 87 -23.44 -4.07 2.74
C TYR A 87 -23.58 -5.41 3.47
N ILE A 88 -24.11 -5.43 4.70
CA ILE A 88 -24.32 -6.67 5.47
C ILE A 88 -25.14 -7.68 4.66
N LYS A 89 -26.31 -7.26 4.14
CA LYS A 89 -27.19 -8.12 3.33
C LYS A 89 -26.50 -8.67 2.09
N ARG A 90 -25.60 -7.89 1.49
CA ARG A 90 -24.87 -8.29 0.28
C ARG A 90 -23.84 -9.39 0.56
N VAL A 91 -23.15 -9.34 1.70
CA VAL A 91 -21.98 -10.21 1.96
C VAL A 91 -22.29 -11.41 2.85
N GLU A 92 -23.35 -11.34 3.67
CA GLU A 92 -23.66 -12.32 4.70
C GLU A 92 -23.75 -13.76 4.18
N GLN A 93 -24.52 -13.99 3.12
CA GLN A 93 -24.65 -15.32 2.52
C GLN A 93 -23.31 -15.83 1.99
N GLN A 94 -22.56 -14.98 1.29
CA GLN A 94 -21.27 -15.37 0.72
C GLN A 94 -20.25 -15.72 1.81
N PHE A 95 -20.20 -14.93 2.88
CA PHE A 95 -19.30 -15.19 4.01
C PHE A 95 -19.65 -16.48 4.73
N ALA A 96 -20.95 -16.77 4.89
CA ALA A 96 -21.41 -18.03 5.47
C ALA A 96 -21.06 -19.24 4.60
N GLU A 97 -21.19 -19.14 3.28
CA GLU A 97 -20.94 -20.25 2.36
C GLU A 97 -19.45 -20.54 2.14
N LYS A 98 -18.62 -19.50 1.98
CA LYS A 98 -17.24 -19.64 1.48
C LYS A 98 -16.16 -19.27 2.48
N GLY A 99 -16.53 -18.63 3.58
CA GLY A 99 -15.57 -17.94 4.43
C GLY A 99 -15.05 -16.68 3.77
N PHE A 100 -14.45 -15.82 4.58
CA PHE A 100 -13.87 -14.58 4.12
C PHE A 100 -12.89 -14.09 5.16
N PHE A 101 -11.66 -13.84 4.75
CA PHE A 101 -10.63 -13.22 5.57
C PHE A 101 -10.08 -12.05 4.81
N GLU A 102 -10.14 -10.87 5.43
CA GLU A 102 -9.53 -9.67 4.88
C GLU A 102 -8.61 -9.08 5.93
N ARG A 103 -7.39 -8.77 5.52
CA ARG A 103 -6.39 -8.15 6.39
C ARG A 103 -5.85 -6.89 5.75
N GLU A 104 -5.61 -5.89 6.58
CA GLU A 104 -4.76 -4.77 6.20
C GLU A 104 -3.31 -5.24 6.08
N ILE A 105 -2.63 -4.79 5.03
CA ILE A 105 -1.22 -5.09 4.79
C ILE A 105 -0.36 -3.82 4.76
N SER A 106 -0.96 -2.65 4.53
CA SER A 106 -0.28 -1.35 4.58
C SER A 106 -1.27 -0.22 4.82
N ARG A 107 -0.79 0.90 5.37
CA ARG A 107 -1.61 2.08 5.59
C ARG A 107 -0.81 3.37 5.40
N LYS A 108 -1.45 4.36 4.76
CA LYS A 108 -1.08 5.78 4.85
C LYS A 108 -2.20 6.54 5.54
N THR A 109 -1.84 7.38 6.52
CA THR A 109 -2.82 8.11 7.34
C THR A 109 -2.45 9.57 7.44
N ASP A 110 -3.41 10.44 7.12
CA ASP A 110 -3.33 11.86 7.40
C ASP A 110 -4.40 12.25 8.40
N ARG A 111 -4.06 13.22 9.26
CA ARG A 111 -4.97 13.75 10.28
C ARG A 111 -4.92 15.26 10.31
N PHE A 112 -6.08 15.90 10.36
CA PHE A 112 -6.24 17.32 10.63
C PHE A 112 -7.38 17.53 11.64
N GLY A 113 -7.04 17.97 12.84
CA GLY A 113 -8.01 18.12 13.94
C GLY A 113 -8.72 16.80 14.27
N LEU A 114 -10.06 16.82 14.18
CA LEU A 114 -10.95 15.70 14.47
C LEU A 114 -11.24 14.81 13.25
N VAL A 115 -10.56 15.04 12.12
CA VAL A 115 -10.74 14.29 10.88
C VAL A 115 -9.48 13.48 10.62
N THR A 116 -9.67 12.18 10.33
CA THR A 116 -8.59 11.28 9.88
C THR A 116 -9.00 10.65 8.56
N GLN A 117 -8.07 10.59 7.61
CA GLN A 117 -8.23 9.81 6.38
C GLN A 117 -7.13 8.75 6.33
N ALA A 118 -7.50 7.53 5.95
CA ALA A 118 -6.56 6.43 5.81
C ALA A 118 -6.76 5.75 4.47
N PHE A 119 -5.67 5.61 3.71
CA PHE A 119 -5.60 4.63 2.62
C PHE A 119 -5.05 3.35 3.20
N SER A 120 -5.91 2.36 3.35
CA SER A 120 -5.62 1.04 3.89
C SER A 120 -5.61 0.02 2.77
N THR A 121 -4.46 -0.56 2.47
CA THR A 121 -4.31 -1.62 1.48
C THR A 121 -4.64 -2.95 2.12
N TYR A 122 -5.48 -3.74 1.43
CA TYR A 122 -5.94 -5.03 1.92
C TYR A 122 -5.60 -6.19 0.99
N GLU A 123 -5.62 -7.39 1.56
CA GLU A 123 -5.70 -8.66 0.83
C GLU A 123 -6.88 -9.47 1.36
N SER A 124 -7.61 -10.10 0.44
CA SER A 124 -8.75 -10.98 0.74
C SER A 124 -8.42 -12.44 0.40
N ARG A 125 -8.83 -13.35 1.28
CA ARG A 125 -8.68 -14.81 1.19
C ARG A 125 -10.01 -15.49 1.56
N LEU A 126 -10.22 -16.72 1.11
CA LEU A 126 -11.37 -17.55 1.54
C LEU A 126 -11.10 -18.27 2.86
N GLU A 127 -9.83 -18.64 3.08
CA GLU A 127 -9.33 -19.30 4.28
C GLU A 127 -8.23 -18.43 4.92
N LYS A 128 -8.04 -18.54 6.23
CA LYS A 128 -7.12 -17.69 7.00
C LYS A 128 -5.72 -17.61 6.40
N ASP A 129 -5.19 -18.76 6.01
CA ASP A 129 -3.85 -18.93 5.44
C ASP A 129 -3.90 -19.37 3.97
N GLY A 130 -5.07 -19.19 3.32
CA GLY A 130 -5.29 -19.55 1.92
C GLY A 130 -4.67 -18.57 0.92
N PRO A 131 -4.78 -18.86 -0.39
CA PRO A 131 -4.28 -17.97 -1.43
C PRO A 131 -5.04 -16.63 -1.42
N VAL A 132 -4.31 -15.56 -1.71
CA VAL A 132 -4.91 -14.24 -1.95
C VAL A 132 -5.70 -14.31 -3.26
N PHE A 133 -6.99 -13.98 -3.21
CA PHE A 133 -7.83 -13.92 -4.41
C PHE A 133 -8.15 -12.49 -4.84
N SER A 134 -7.94 -11.50 -3.95
CA SER A 134 -8.18 -10.09 -4.25
C SER A 134 -7.32 -9.19 -3.39
N ARG A 135 -6.97 -8.02 -3.93
CA ARG A 135 -6.35 -6.91 -3.21
C ARG A 135 -7.04 -5.61 -3.60
N GLY A 136 -6.81 -4.55 -2.83
CA GLY A 136 -7.29 -3.22 -3.15
C GLY A 136 -6.91 -2.21 -2.08
N ILE A 137 -7.42 -0.98 -2.23
CA ILE A 137 -7.22 0.08 -1.23
C ILE A 137 -8.58 0.59 -0.76
N ASN A 138 -8.77 0.59 0.55
CA ASN A 138 -9.86 1.29 1.24
C ASN A 138 -9.42 2.73 1.56
N SER A 139 -10.14 3.72 1.04
CA SER A 139 -10.15 5.09 1.53
C SER A 139 -11.14 5.23 2.68
N ILE A 140 -10.63 5.16 3.91
CA ILE A 140 -11.41 5.20 5.15
C ILE A 140 -11.38 6.62 5.71
N GLN A 141 -12.55 7.22 5.88
CA GLN A 141 -12.71 8.51 6.55
C GLN A 141 -13.20 8.26 7.97
N LEU A 142 -12.46 8.77 8.96
CA LEU A 142 -12.83 8.69 10.37
C LEU A 142 -13.09 10.10 10.92
N ALA A 143 -14.05 10.17 11.85
CA ALA A 143 -14.36 11.36 12.62
C ALA A 143 -14.23 11.06 14.11
N GLU A 144 -13.59 11.96 14.85
CA GLU A 144 -13.55 11.90 16.32
C GLU A 144 -14.62 12.82 16.90
N HIS A 145 -15.60 12.24 17.58
CA HIS A 145 -16.59 13.01 18.34
C HIS A 145 -17.22 12.16 19.44
N SER A 146 -17.76 12.82 20.47
CA SER A 146 -18.35 12.14 21.64
C SER A 146 -17.36 11.19 22.33
N ALA A 147 -16.08 11.60 22.38
CA ALA A 147 -14.96 10.89 23.01
C ALA A 147 -14.66 9.49 22.42
N ARG A 148 -14.87 9.31 21.12
CA ARG A 148 -14.48 8.10 20.38
C ARG A 148 -14.33 8.37 18.88
N PHE A 149 -13.71 7.41 18.19
CA PHE A 149 -13.67 7.36 16.73
C PHE A 149 -14.93 6.74 16.14
N TRP A 150 -15.29 7.23 14.96
CA TRP A 150 -16.36 6.73 14.10
C TRP A 150 -15.86 6.60 12.67
N ILE A 151 -16.25 5.52 11.99
CA ILE A 151 -16.10 5.42 10.54
C ILE A 151 -17.21 6.25 9.90
N ALA A 152 -16.83 7.33 9.22
CA ALA A 152 -17.75 8.20 8.50
C ALA A 152 -18.08 7.65 7.12
N ASN A 153 -17.08 7.19 6.36
CA ASN A 153 -17.28 6.54 5.06
C ASN A 153 -16.13 5.58 4.74
N ILE A 154 -16.39 4.61 3.88
CA ILE A 154 -15.37 3.78 3.23
C ILE A 154 -15.64 3.81 1.73
N LEU A 155 -14.65 4.20 0.94
CA LEU A 155 -14.64 4.08 -0.52
C LEU A 155 -13.49 3.17 -0.91
N TRP A 156 -13.68 2.21 -1.80
CA TRP A 156 -12.58 1.34 -2.25
C TRP A 156 -12.58 1.09 -3.75
N ASN A 157 -11.39 0.73 -4.22
CA ASN A 157 -11.16 0.22 -5.56
C ASN A 157 -10.30 -1.04 -5.44
N SER A 158 -10.70 -2.12 -6.11
CA SER A 158 -9.91 -3.34 -6.20
C SER A 158 -8.73 -3.14 -7.13
N GLU A 159 -7.63 -3.84 -6.87
CA GLU A 159 -6.49 -3.91 -7.78
C GLU A 159 -6.88 -4.65 -9.06
N THR A 160 -6.40 -4.15 -10.20
CA THR A 160 -6.49 -4.81 -11.51
C THR A 160 -5.18 -4.61 -12.26
N GLU A 161 -5.01 -5.26 -13.42
CA GLU A 161 -3.86 -5.00 -14.30
C GLU A 161 -3.80 -3.54 -14.77
N GLU A 162 -4.96 -2.89 -14.96
CA GLU A 162 -5.04 -1.47 -15.33
C GLU A 162 -4.77 -0.54 -14.14
N TYR A 163 -5.16 -0.96 -12.93
CA TYR A 163 -5.02 -0.21 -11.70
C TYR A 163 -4.20 -1.01 -10.67
N PRO A 164 -2.89 -1.18 -10.90
CA PRO A 164 -2.01 -1.83 -9.94
C PRO A 164 -1.91 -0.97 -8.68
N ILE A 165 -1.77 -1.59 -7.50
CA ILE A 165 -1.57 -0.86 -6.25
C ILE A 165 -0.19 -0.17 -6.30
N PRO A 166 -0.12 1.16 -6.17
CA PRO A 166 1.17 1.86 -6.17
C PRO A 166 2.06 1.38 -5.01
N SER A 167 3.36 1.23 -5.27
CA SER A 167 4.33 0.67 -4.30
C SER A 167 4.35 1.40 -2.95
N GLN A 168 4.06 2.69 -2.92
CA GLN A 168 3.94 3.48 -1.70
C GLN A 168 2.78 3.09 -0.77
N TYR A 169 1.82 2.31 -1.26
CA TYR A 169 0.68 1.78 -0.52
C TYR A 169 0.79 0.27 -0.28
N LEU A 170 1.86 -0.38 -0.70
CA LEU A 170 2.11 -1.77 -0.34
C LEU A 170 2.76 -1.85 1.05
N PRO A 171 2.74 -3.02 1.71
CA PRO A 171 3.42 -3.22 3.00
C PRO A 171 4.83 -2.72 2.84
N MET A 172 5.40 -2.17 3.91
CA MET A 172 6.79 -1.73 3.82
C MET A 172 7.66 -2.93 3.44
N ALA A 173 8.01 -2.88 2.17
CA ALA A 173 9.15 -3.40 1.46
C ALA A 173 10.45 -3.26 2.30
N ASN A 174 10.48 -2.37 3.28
CA ASN A 174 11.67 -2.07 4.06
C ASN A 174 11.82 -2.96 5.30
N GLN A 175 11.69 -4.29 5.16
CA GLN A 175 11.93 -5.20 6.27
C GLN A 175 13.34 -4.95 6.80
N ARG A 176 13.42 -4.56 8.07
CA ARG A 176 14.68 -4.34 8.78
C ARG A 176 15.02 -5.57 9.58
N VAL A 177 16.24 -6.06 9.43
CA VAL A 177 16.76 -7.19 10.20
C VAL A 177 18.10 -6.80 10.81
N VAL A 178 18.46 -7.45 11.91
CA VAL A 178 19.79 -7.29 12.51
C VAL A 178 20.70 -8.35 11.90
N ASN A 179 21.83 -7.94 11.34
CA ASN A 179 22.80 -8.87 10.78
C ASN A 179 23.66 -9.53 11.87
N HIS A 180 24.54 -10.44 11.47
CA HIS A 180 25.44 -11.16 12.37
C HIS A 180 26.45 -10.25 13.09
N GLU A 181 26.63 -9.02 12.64
CA GLU A 181 27.50 -7.98 13.22
C GLU A 181 26.73 -7.04 14.17
N GLY A 182 25.41 -7.24 14.34
CA GLY A 182 24.55 -6.42 15.18
C GLY A 182 24.03 -5.15 14.50
N GLU A 183 24.28 -4.98 13.20
CA GLU A 183 23.84 -3.81 12.44
C GLU A 183 22.43 -4.00 11.86
N THR A 184 21.66 -2.92 11.79
CA THR A 184 20.37 -2.94 11.12
C THR A 184 20.56 -2.83 9.61
N ILE A 185 20.11 -3.84 8.88
CA ILE A 185 20.10 -3.90 7.41
C ILE A 185 18.66 -4.03 6.88
N MET A 186 18.45 -3.83 5.59
CA MET A 186 17.20 -4.21 4.93
C MET A 186 17.30 -5.56 4.22
N ALA A 187 16.18 -6.26 4.08
CA ALA A 187 16.06 -7.50 3.31
C ALA A 187 14.70 -7.58 2.58
N GLY A 188 14.67 -8.18 1.39
CA GLY A 188 13.46 -8.30 0.56
C GLY A 188 13.25 -7.13 -0.40
N LYS A 189 12.14 -7.11 -1.14
CA LYS A 189 11.75 -5.93 -1.93
C LYS A 189 11.69 -4.73 -1.01
N ILE A 190 12.40 -3.63 -1.29
CA ILE A 190 12.43 -2.35 -0.54
C ILE A 190 12.00 -1.17 -1.43
N ASN A 191 11.99 0.06 -0.92
CA ASN A 191 11.77 1.26 -1.73
C ASN A 191 12.64 2.45 -1.29
N ARG A 192 12.67 3.51 -2.12
CA ARG A 192 13.44 4.74 -1.86
C ARG A 192 13.15 5.34 -0.49
N ILE A 193 11.87 5.39 -0.10
CA ILE A 193 11.46 5.96 1.20
C ILE A 193 12.19 5.23 2.33
N GLY A 194 12.33 3.91 2.24
CA GLY A 194 13.08 3.12 3.21
C GLY A 194 14.54 3.55 3.36
N LEU A 195 15.22 3.72 2.22
CA LEU A 195 16.63 4.11 2.18
C LEU A 195 16.87 5.55 2.67
N GLN A 196 15.87 6.42 2.59
CA GLN A 196 15.95 7.81 3.04
C GLN A 196 15.80 7.96 4.57
N GLN A 197 15.41 6.89 5.28
CA GLN A 197 15.21 6.90 6.74
C GLN A 197 16.42 6.33 7.47
N GLU A 198 16.61 6.73 8.74
CA GLU A 198 17.63 6.14 9.62
C GLU A 198 17.48 4.61 9.73
N PRO A 199 18.58 3.83 9.77
CA PRO A 199 19.99 4.28 9.79
C PRO A 199 20.61 4.53 8.39
N PHE A 200 19.83 4.41 7.32
CA PHE A 200 20.33 4.44 5.94
C PHE A 200 20.37 5.84 5.32
N GLY A 201 19.53 6.73 5.86
CA GLY A 201 19.31 8.07 5.34
C GLY A 201 20.59 8.90 5.22
N PHE A 202 21.55 8.74 6.13
CA PHE A 202 22.80 9.52 6.08
C PHE A 202 23.56 9.30 4.76
N TRP A 203 23.92 8.06 4.42
CA TRP A 203 24.67 7.78 3.20
C TRP A 203 23.79 7.96 1.95
N PHE A 204 22.49 7.65 2.04
CA PHE A 204 21.61 7.77 0.89
C PHE A 204 21.37 9.23 0.51
N ASN A 205 20.96 10.05 1.47
CA ASN A 205 20.63 11.46 1.20
C ASN A 205 21.88 12.24 0.79
N ASN A 206 23.03 12.03 1.44
CA ASN A 206 24.28 12.69 1.04
C ASN A 206 24.76 12.22 -0.34
N GLY A 207 24.79 10.90 -0.58
CA GLY A 207 25.21 10.36 -1.87
C GLY A 207 24.29 10.78 -3.03
N TYR A 208 23.01 11.02 -2.75
CA TYR A 208 22.08 11.62 -3.69
C TYR A 208 22.39 13.11 -3.88
N GLU A 209 22.41 13.92 -2.82
CA GLU A 209 22.57 15.37 -2.94
C GLU A 209 23.92 15.78 -3.56
N ASP A 210 25.00 15.09 -3.19
CA ASP A 210 26.37 15.40 -3.63
C ASP A 210 26.67 14.97 -5.07
N TYR A 211 25.83 14.12 -5.67
CA TYR A 211 26.06 13.64 -7.04
C TYR A 211 25.64 14.66 -8.09
N ASP A 212 26.62 15.15 -8.86
CA ASP A 212 26.38 15.96 -10.05
C ASP A 212 26.26 15.06 -11.29
N VAL A 213 25.06 15.05 -11.87
CA VAL A 213 24.71 14.16 -12.98
C VAL A 213 25.34 14.67 -14.28
N ASP A 214 26.02 13.79 -15.02
CA ASP A 214 26.51 14.11 -16.37
C ASP A 214 25.35 14.16 -17.38
N LYS A 215 24.68 15.32 -17.41
CA LYS A 215 23.54 15.58 -18.30
C LYS A 215 23.91 15.45 -19.78
N ALA A 216 25.18 15.66 -20.16
CA ALA A 216 25.61 15.53 -21.55
C ALA A 216 25.64 14.05 -21.99
N SER A 217 26.02 13.14 -21.09
CA SER A 217 25.97 11.70 -21.35
C SER A 217 24.54 11.14 -21.38
N LEU A 218 23.57 11.85 -20.81
CA LEU A 218 22.16 11.44 -20.79
C LEU A 218 21.35 11.78 -22.05
N ASP A 219 21.96 12.42 -23.06
CA ASP A 219 21.28 12.66 -24.34
C ASP A 219 20.74 11.35 -24.92
N LYS A 220 19.46 11.35 -25.32
CA LYS A 220 18.68 10.20 -25.83
C LYS A 220 18.44 9.05 -24.86
N VAL A 221 19.09 9.00 -23.70
CA VAL A 221 18.85 7.96 -22.67
C VAL A 221 17.39 7.99 -22.21
N LYS A 222 16.83 9.18 -22.01
CA LYS A 222 15.41 9.36 -21.62
C LYS A 222 14.44 8.68 -22.57
N GLU A 223 14.67 8.81 -23.88
CA GLU A 223 13.82 8.19 -24.90
C GLU A 223 14.03 6.68 -24.96
N ALA A 224 15.28 6.22 -24.81
CA ALA A 224 15.61 4.80 -24.79
C ALA A 224 15.04 4.05 -23.58
N LEU A 225 14.89 4.73 -22.44
CA LEU A 225 14.26 4.21 -21.21
C LEU A 225 12.74 3.99 -21.33
N LYS A 226 12.07 4.51 -22.36
CA LYS A 226 10.63 4.29 -22.52
C LYS A 226 10.34 2.80 -22.72
N GLY A 227 9.52 2.26 -21.82
CA GLY A 227 9.16 0.84 -21.81
C GLY A 227 10.26 -0.08 -21.27
N VAL A 228 11.28 0.47 -20.61
CA VAL A 228 12.32 -0.31 -19.91
C VAL A 228 11.92 -0.47 -18.45
N GLU A 229 11.93 -1.70 -17.98
CA GLU A 229 11.80 -2.08 -16.57
C GLU A 229 13.19 -2.22 -15.96
N ILE A 230 13.33 -1.92 -14.67
CA ILE A 230 14.62 -1.98 -13.98
C ILE A 230 14.47 -2.87 -12.75
N LEU A 231 15.37 -3.86 -12.63
CA LEU A 231 15.56 -4.62 -11.39
C LEU A 231 16.85 -4.16 -10.75
N LEU A 232 16.80 -3.81 -9.46
CA LEU A 232 17.97 -3.41 -8.69
C LEU A 232 18.08 -4.30 -7.46
N PHE A 233 19.15 -5.07 -7.39
CA PHE A 233 19.53 -5.84 -6.21
C PHE A 233 20.64 -5.10 -5.47
N MET A 234 20.51 -4.88 -4.16
CA MET A 234 21.51 -4.17 -3.36
C MET A 234 21.69 -4.78 -1.97
N GLY A 235 22.78 -4.46 -1.29
CA GLY A 235 22.92 -4.70 0.15
C GLY A 235 23.08 -3.39 0.89
N THR A 236 22.24 -3.08 1.88
CA THR A 236 22.40 -1.82 2.65
C THR A 236 23.69 -1.77 3.48
N TRP A 237 24.31 -2.92 3.69
CA TRP A 237 25.61 -3.13 4.34
C TRP A 237 26.80 -3.00 3.37
N CYS A 238 26.57 -2.96 2.06
CA CYS A 238 27.63 -2.97 1.05
C CYS A 238 28.01 -1.54 0.64
N SER A 239 29.31 -1.21 0.67
CA SER A 239 29.84 0.11 0.30
C SER A 239 29.54 0.51 -1.13
N ASP A 240 29.58 -0.42 -2.08
CA ASP A 240 29.24 -0.12 -3.49
C ASP A 240 27.76 0.20 -3.64
N SER A 241 26.90 -0.48 -2.86
CA SER A 241 25.47 -0.22 -2.86
C SER A 241 25.17 1.15 -2.28
N GLN A 242 25.82 1.48 -1.16
CA GLN A 242 25.70 2.81 -0.54
C GLN A 242 26.19 3.93 -1.47
N ARG A 243 27.18 3.64 -2.32
CA ARG A 243 27.76 4.61 -3.26
C ARG A 243 26.93 4.79 -4.52
N GLU A 244 26.56 3.71 -5.21
CA GLU A 244 25.98 3.82 -6.56
C GLU A 244 24.44 3.95 -6.55
N VAL A 245 23.74 3.38 -5.58
CA VAL A 245 22.26 3.41 -5.55
C VAL A 245 21.71 4.84 -5.43
N PRO A 246 22.20 5.71 -4.53
CA PRO A 246 21.70 7.09 -4.44
C PRO A 246 21.95 7.90 -5.72
N ARG A 247 23.12 7.73 -6.34
CA ARG A 247 23.51 8.36 -7.61
C ARG A 247 22.58 7.92 -8.74
N PHE A 248 22.29 6.62 -8.80
CA PHE A 248 21.36 6.05 -9.76
C PHE A 248 19.95 6.63 -9.59
N PHE A 249 19.44 6.76 -8.36
CA PHE A 249 18.16 7.43 -8.11
C PHE A 249 18.16 8.87 -8.61
N LYS A 250 19.25 9.63 -8.45
CA LYS A 250 19.34 11.00 -8.97
C LYS A 250 19.29 11.08 -10.49
N ILE A 251 19.93 10.11 -11.16
CA ILE A 251 19.85 9.97 -12.62
C ILE A 251 18.41 9.65 -13.05
N LEU A 252 17.74 8.70 -12.39
CA LEU A 252 16.35 8.33 -12.68
C LEU A 252 15.39 9.51 -12.52
N ASP A 253 15.55 10.29 -11.45
CA ASP A 253 14.76 11.50 -11.20
C ASP A 253 15.00 12.56 -12.29
N GLN A 254 16.26 12.80 -12.67
CA GLN A 254 16.62 13.74 -13.74
C GLN A 254 16.05 13.34 -15.11
N LEU A 255 15.92 12.03 -15.37
CA LEU A 255 15.33 11.48 -16.57
C LEU A 255 13.79 11.44 -16.53
N GLY A 256 13.19 11.58 -15.35
CA GLY A 256 11.75 11.43 -15.13
C GLY A 256 11.28 9.99 -15.32
N TYR A 257 12.09 9.02 -14.87
CA TYR A 257 11.75 7.61 -14.94
C TYR A 257 10.56 7.27 -14.03
N ASP A 258 9.66 6.41 -14.50
CA ASP A 258 8.53 5.93 -13.71
C ASP A 258 8.99 4.87 -12.71
N LEU A 259 9.18 5.27 -11.45
CA LEU A 259 9.65 4.39 -10.38
C LEU A 259 8.72 3.20 -10.09
N ASN A 260 7.48 3.18 -10.60
CA ASN A 260 6.64 1.98 -10.51
C ASN A 260 7.17 0.81 -11.36
N LYS A 261 8.07 1.09 -12.32
CA LYS A 261 8.76 0.10 -13.15
C LYS A 261 10.14 -0.28 -12.60
N LEU A 262 10.52 0.26 -11.44
CA LEU A 262 11.71 -0.13 -10.69
C LEU A 262 11.31 -1.13 -9.59
N GLN A 263 11.84 -2.35 -9.67
CA GLN A 263 11.83 -3.27 -8.55
C GLN A 263 13.17 -3.18 -7.83
N LEU A 264 13.16 -2.76 -6.57
CA LEU A 264 14.34 -2.67 -5.72
C LEU A 264 14.29 -3.76 -4.65
N VAL A 265 15.34 -4.57 -4.53
CA VAL A 265 15.44 -5.70 -3.60
C VAL A 265 16.71 -5.58 -2.79
N ALA A 266 16.59 -5.59 -1.46
CA ALA A 266 17.71 -5.67 -0.55
C ALA A 266 18.05 -7.13 -0.21
N LEU A 267 19.33 -7.45 -0.20
CA LEU A 267 19.86 -8.80 0.06
C LEU A 267 20.62 -8.83 1.38
N SER A 268 20.50 -9.95 2.10
CA SER A 268 21.12 -10.14 3.41
C SER A 268 22.64 -10.38 3.31
N ASN A 269 23.41 -9.97 4.34
CA ASN A 269 24.79 -10.44 4.57
C ASN A 269 24.88 -11.52 5.65
N HIS A 270 23.76 -12.09 6.10
CA HIS A 270 23.81 -13.19 7.06
C HIS A 270 24.50 -14.41 6.41
N PRO A 271 25.44 -15.10 7.09
CA PRO A 271 26.18 -16.22 6.51
C PRO A 271 25.30 -17.32 5.91
N ASP A 272 24.20 -17.67 6.59
CA ASP A 272 23.27 -18.71 6.13
C ASP A 272 22.40 -18.31 4.94
N HIS A 273 22.28 -16.99 4.68
CA HIS A 273 21.39 -16.42 3.66
C HIS A 273 22.11 -15.31 2.88
N TYR A 274 23.39 -15.53 2.58
CA TYR A 274 24.26 -14.50 2.02
C TYR A 274 23.81 -14.16 0.60
N LYS A 275 23.58 -12.86 0.36
CA LYS A 275 23.01 -12.30 -0.88
C LYS A 275 21.68 -12.94 -1.28
N GLN A 276 20.88 -13.37 -0.30
CA GLN A 276 19.53 -13.85 -0.51
C GLN A 276 18.52 -12.85 0.06
N SER A 277 17.37 -12.78 -0.59
CA SER A 277 16.18 -12.12 -0.08
C SER A 277 15.25 -13.13 0.59
N PRO A 278 14.37 -12.71 1.52
CA PRO A 278 13.47 -13.63 2.22
C PRO A 278 12.46 -14.35 1.32
N GLN A 279 12.17 -13.81 0.14
CA GLN A 279 11.28 -14.41 -0.86
C GLN A 279 12.02 -14.90 -2.11
N HIS A 280 13.35 -14.95 -2.08
CA HIS A 280 14.20 -15.38 -3.20
C HIS A 280 13.96 -14.62 -4.51
N GLU A 281 13.70 -13.31 -4.44
CA GLU A 281 13.57 -12.47 -5.63
C GLU A 281 14.82 -12.43 -6.52
N GLU A 282 15.99 -12.77 -5.96
CA GLU A 282 17.26 -12.89 -6.69
C GLU A 282 17.38 -14.16 -7.55
N GLU A 283 16.53 -15.16 -7.29
CA GLU A 283 16.64 -16.46 -7.94
C GLU A 283 16.46 -16.35 -9.46
N GLY A 284 17.36 -16.98 -10.22
CA GLY A 284 17.36 -16.92 -11.68
C GLY A 284 17.99 -15.66 -12.29
N TRP A 285 18.34 -14.64 -11.50
CA TRP A 285 18.96 -13.41 -11.99
C TRP A 285 20.50 -13.41 -11.97
N ASN A 286 21.12 -14.44 -11.37
CA ASN A 286 22.58 -14.58 -11.22
C ASN A 286 23.21 -13.37 -10.51
N ILE A 287 22.74 -13.09 -9.30
CA ILE A 287 23.23 -11.96 -8.49
C ILE A 287 24.43 -12.39 -7.65
N GLU A 288 25.61 -12.35 -8.27
CA GLU A 288 26.87 -12.66 -7.57
C GLU A 288 27.39 -11.48 -6.76
N TYR A 289 27.11 -10.25 -7.18
CA TYR A 289 27.60 -9.02 -6.57
C TYR A 289 26.50 -7.95 -6.43
N VAL A 290 26.69 -7.02 -5.50
CA VAL A 290 25.73 -5.95 -5.22
C VAL A 290 26.42 -4.58 -5.18
N PRO A 291 25.82 -3.52 -5.72
CA PRO A 291 24.51 -3.51 -6.36
C PRO A 291 24.60 -4.13 -7.76
N THR A 292 23.53 -4.79 -8.21
CA THR A 292 23.36 -5.19 -9.61
C THR A 292 22.10 -4.52 -10.14
N ILE A 293 22.25 -3.70 -11.18
CA ILE A 293 21.17 -2.97 -11.85
C ILE A 293 20.94 -3.63 -13.21
N ILE A 294 19.77 -4.20 -13.45
CA ILE A 294 19.41 -4.94 -14.67
C ILE A 294 18.35 -4.15 -15.44
N PHE A 295 18.58 -3.95 -16.73
CA PHE A 295 17.64 -3.25 -17.63
C PHE A 295 16.90 -4.27 -18.49
N LEU A 296 15.58 -4.25 -18.45
CA LEU A 296 14.70 -5.19 -19.13
C LEU A 296 13.81 -4.47 -20.15
N LYS A 297 13.57 -5.11 -21.30
CA LYS A 297 12.56 -4.66 -22.26
C LYS A 297 11.79 -5.85 -22.78
N ASN A 298 10.47 -5.84 -22.62
CA ASN A 298 9.58 -6.95 -22.96
C ASN A 298 10.05 -8.29 -22.33
N GLY A 299 10.46 -8.24 -21.05
CA GLY A 299 10.96 -9.40 -20.30
C GLY A 299 12.37 -9.88 -20.67
N LYS A 300 13.06 -9.25 -21.64
CA LYS A 300 14.43 -9.61 -22.03
C LYS A 300 15.44 -8.63 -21.44
N GLU A 301 16.52 -9.16 -20.88
CA GLU A 301 17.68 -8.38 -20.44
C GLU A 301 18.40 -7.71 -21.61
N LEU A 302 18.52 -6.39 -21.51
CA LEU A 302 19.33 -5.55 -22.39
C LEU A 302 20.79 -5.51 -21.94
N GLY A 303 20.99 -5.54 -20.61
CA GLY A 303 22.30 -5.53 -19.96
C GLY A 303 22.17 -5.16 -18.49
N ARG A 304 23.30 -5.17 -17.79
CA ARG A 304 23.38 -4.88 -16.36
C ARG A 304 24.64 -4.09 -15.99
N ILE A 305 24.58 -3.38 -14.88
CA ILE A 305 25.73 -2.74 -14.20
C ILE A 305 25.93 -3.50 -12.89
N VAL A 306 27.16 -3.94 -12.61
CA VAL A 306 27.51 -4.79 -11.46
C VAL A 306 28.56 -4.08 -10.60
N GLU A 307 28.26 -3.90 -9.32
CA GLU A 307 29.02 -3.17 -8.29
C GLU A 307 29.25 -1.68 -8.60
N SER A 308 30.05 -1.41 -9.62
CA SER A 308 30.45 -0.07 -10.06
C SER A 308 30.39 0.03 -11.59
N PRO A 309 30.07 1.21 -12.15
CA PRO A 309 30.10 1.40 -13.59
C PRO A 309 31.51 1.26 -14.18
N GLU A 310 31.61 0.76 -15.41
CA GLU A 310 32.86 0.70 -16.19
C GLU A 310 33.42 2.10 -16.48
N GLN A 311 32.55 3.08 -16.75
CA GLN A 311 32.94 4.48 -16.97
C GLN A 311 32.21 5.45 -16.06
N SER A 312 30.89 5.46 -16.14
CA SER A 312 29.99 6.20 -15.25
C SER A 312 28.60 5.60 -15.40
N LEU A 313 27.71 5.81 -14.42
CA LEU A 313 26.34 5.28 -14.50
C LEU A 313 25.64 5.75 -15.78
N GLU A 314 25.78 7.03 -16.15
CA GLU A 314 25.16 7.60 -17.36
C GLU A 314 25.71 6.98 -18.64
N LYS A 315 27.04 6.81 -18.74
CA LYS A 315 27.69 6.25 -19.94
C LYS A 315 27.38 4.77 -20.09
N ASP A 316 27.36 4.02 -18.99
CA ASP A 316 27.03 2.60 -19.00
C ASP A 316 25.54 2.39 -19.34
N MET A 317 24.64 3.20 -18.76
CA MET A 317 23.23 3.22 -19.14
C MET A 317 23.07 3.50 -20.64
N LYS A 318 23.77 4.50 -21.17
CA LYS A 318 23.75 4.81 -22.60
C LYS A 318 24.23 3.64 -23.45
N LYS A 319 25.34 3.00 -23.07
CA LYS A 319 25.89 1.82 -23.74
C LYS A 319 24.89 0.66 -23.74
N ILE A 320 24.23 0.38 -22.60
CA ILE A 320 23.25 -0.70 -22.48
C ILE A 320 21.99 -0.42 -23.30
N LEU A 321 21.46 0.80 -23.22
CA LEU A 321 20.15 1.14 -23.79
C LEU A 321 20.22 1.49 -25.28
N ILE A 322 21.36 1.97 -25.76
CA ILE A 322 21.54 2.49 -27.13
C ILE A 322 22.63 1.72 -27.90
N GLY A 323 23.53 1.01 -27.21
CA GLY A 323 24.62 0.25 -27.82
C GLY A 323 25.85 1.08 -28.21
N LYS A 324 26.03 2.28 -27.62
CA LYS A 324 27.10 3.22 -27.98
C LYS A 324 27.74 3.90 -26.78
#